data_AF-A0A2E3RS33-F1
#
_entry.id   AF-A0A2E3RS33-F1
#
_cell.length_a   1.000
_cell.length_b   1.000
_cell.length_c   1.000
_cell.angle_alpha   90.00
_cell.angle_beta   90.00
_cell.angle_gamma   90.00
#
_symmetry.space_group_name_H-M   'P 1'
#
loop_
_entity.id
_entity.type
_entity.pdbx_description
1 polymer ?
#
loop_
_entity_poly.entity_id
_entity_poly.type
_entity_poly.pdbx_seq_one_letter_code
_entity_poly.pdbx_strand_id
1 'polypeptide(L)'
;MIIDLQTRIWTSPAQLGKGRPSGRSKPLASIEADLNAHEQAMACVDIVAVHGFRADRLEASIPNEYIAELTRSNPARLFGIGGIDPTGPDPLGQVEQVLDLGLHGVTLSPMEAGFHPSNSVAMRVYDRCASKKLPVFINHIHPLTPRCDMTYGHPAGWDDVAQEYPTLPIVLGGIGYPWINEALLLMSKHDHVHATVDGMSGRPWLLYNTLLDATGMDVMHKLLFASGFPFDQPQDLIEMIYSINGIAHGTRLPTINRETIRGIVESDSISMLGLELDPRAAIPPAEQIGDAQDDRVAMDTISGEDTA
;
A
#
# COMPACT_ATOMS: atom_id res chain seq x y z
N MET A 1 -0.14 20.06 2.10
CA MET A 1 -0.49 19.00 1.13
C MET A 1 -0.57 17.71 1.93
N ILE A 2 -1.59 16.90 1.73
CA ILE A 2 -1.79 15.62 2.41
C ILE A 2 -1.60 14.51 1.38
N ILE A 3 -0.67 13.60 1.66
CA ILE A 3 -0.37 12.44 0.82
C ILE A 3 -0.75 11.18 1.59
N ASP A 4 -1.68 10.40 1.07
CA ASP A 4 -2.02 9.09 1.63
C ASP A 4 -1.19 8.00 0.96
N LEU A 5 -0.26 7.40 1.71
CA LEU A 5 0.66 6.40 1.19
C LEU A 5 0.10 4.99 1.10
N GLN A 6 -1.12 4.70 1.57
CA GLN A 6 -1.62 3.33 1.57
C GLN A 6 -3.14 3.26 1.46
N THR A 7 -3.60 3.09 0.24
CA THR A 7 -4.98 2.72 -0.07
C THR A 7 -5.01 1.46 -0.94
N ARG A 8 -6.11 0.73 -0.85
CA ARG A 8 -6.37 -0.43 -1.71
C ARG A 8 -7.76 -0.32 -2.33
N ILE A 9 -7.83 -0.75 -3.58
CA ILE A 9 -9.07 -0.88 -4.34
C ILE A 9 -9.15 -2.32 -4.82
N TRP A 10 -10.30 -2.97 -4.66
CA TRP A 10 -10.54 -4.30 -5.21
C TRP A 10 -11.97 -4.43 -5.73
N THR A 11 -12.13 -5.22 -6.78
CA THR A 11 -13.45 -5.51 -7.39
C THR A 11 -14.14 -6.69 -6.72
N SER A 12 -13.38 -7.56 -6.06
CA SER A 12 -13.91 -8.71 -5.33
C SER A 12 -13.09 -9.03 -4.08
N PRO A 13 -13.73 -9.29 -2.92
CA PRO A 13 -13.04 -9.79 -1.74
C PRO A 13 -12.25 -11.08 -1.96
N ALA A 14 -12.56 -11.84 -3.03
CA ALA A 14 -11.79 -13.02 -3.40
C ALA A 14 -10.33 -12.70 -3.76
N GLN A 15 -10.05 -11.47 -4.20
CA GLN A 15 -8.70 -10.99 -4.48
C GLN A 15 -7.81 -10.93 -3.23
N LEU A 16 -8.40 -10.95 -2.04
CA LEU A 16 -7.70 -10.99 -0.75
C LEU A 16 -7.33 -12.42 -0.32
N GLY A 17 -7.67 -13.42 -1.14
CA GLY A 17 -7.26 -14.80 -0.98
C GLY A 17 -8.10 -15.64 -0.02
N LYS A 18 -7.61 -16.86 0.21
CA LYS A 18 -8.21 -17.88 1.06
C LYS A 18 -7.77 -17.74 2.52
N GLY A 19 -8.60 -18.25 3.42
CA GLY A 19 -8.34 -18.23 4.86
C GLY A 19 -9.09 -17.11 5.55
N ARG A 20 -10.41 -17.08 5.48
CA ARG A 20 -11.16 -15.99 6.13
C ARG A 20 -10.80 -15.89 7.61
N PRO A 21 -10.61 -14.67 8.14
CA PRO A 21 -10.37 -14.48 9.55
C PRO A 21 -11.49 -15.11 10.37
N SER A 22 -11.13 -15.92 11.36
CA SER A 22 -12.09 -16.51 12.29
C SER A 22 -12.46 -15.47 13.34
N GLY A 23 -13.69 -14.95 13.34
CA GLY A 23 -14.16 -14.04 14.39
C GLY A 23 -15.34 -13.15 14.02
N ARG A 24 -15.63 -12.17 14.89
CA ARG A 24 -16.72 -11.18 14.77
C ARG A 24 -16.38 -9.96 13.89
N SER A 25 -15.24 -9.97 13.19
CA SER A 25 -14.87 -8.88 12.30
C SER A 25 -15.91 -8.69 11.20
N LYS A 26 -16.10 -7.44 10.73
CA LYS A 26 -16.95 -7.18 9.56
C LYS A 26 -16.53 -8.11 8.42
N PRO A 27 -17.47 -8.82 7.76
CA PRO A 27 -17.13 -9.64 6.62
C PRO A 27 -16.42 -8.79 5.55
N LEU A 28 -15.34 -9.29 4.95
CA LEU A 28 -14.67 -8.59 3.84
C LEU A 28 -15.62 -8.24 2.69
N ALA A 29 -16.69 -9.02 2.52
CA ALA A 29 -17.74 -8.77 1.53
C ALA A 29 -18.63 -7.57 1.82
N SER A 30 -18.64 -7.04 3.05
CA SER A 30 -19.37 -5.82 3.39
C SER A 30 -18.48 -4.57 3.38
N ILE A 31 -17.23 -4.69 2.92
CA ILE A 31 -16.30 -3.57 2.82
C ILE A 31 -16.37 -3.03 1.39
N GLU A 32 -16.80 -1.78 1.26
CA GLU A 32 -16.84 -1.06 0.00
C GLU A 32 -15.42 -0.58 -0.32
N ALA A 33 -14.82 -1.21 -1.32
CA ALA A 33 -13.43 -0.97 -1.74
C ALA A 33 -13.33 -0.66 -3.23
N ASP A 34 -14.46 -0.37 -3.87
CA ASP A 34 -14.48 0.02 -5.27
C ASP A 34 -13.99 1.46 -5.48
N LEU A 35 -13.79 1.82 -6.74
CA LEU A 35 -13.27 3.13 -7.12
C LEU A 35 -14.16 4.29 -6.64
N ASN A 36 -15.48 4.14 -6.67
CA ASN A 36 -16.38 5.23 -6.26
C ASN A 36 -16.31 5.44 -4.73
N ALA A 37 -16.29 4.36 -3.95
CA ALA A 37 -16.08 4.46 -2.50
C ALA A 37 -14.71 5.09 -2.18
N HIS A 38 -13.66 4.72 -2.93
CA HIS A 38 -12.32 5.30 -2.80
C HIS A 38 -12.29 6.79 -3.13
N GLU A 39 -12.86 7.21 -4.25
CA GLU A 39 -12.91 8.63 -4.66
C GLU A 39 -13.62 9.51 -3.62
N GLN A 40 -14.72 9.02 -3.04
CA GLN A 40 -15.46 9.71 -1.99
C GLN A 40 -14.62 9.82 -0.71
N ALA A 41 -13.98 8.73 -0.28
CA ALA A 41 -13.15 8.71 0.92
C ALA A 41 -11.92 9.62 0.77
N MET A 42 -11.28 9.65 -0.40
CA MET A 42 -10.07 10.41 -0.68
C MET A 42 -10.31 11.90 -0.98
N ALA A 43 -11.52 12.43 -0.74
CA ALA A 43 -11.84 13.84 -0.99
C ALA A 43 -11.01 14.81 -0.12
N CYS A 44 -10.53 14.39 1.05
CA CYS A 44 -9.71 15.20 1.95
C CYS A 44 -8.20 15.04 1.75
N VAL A 45 -7.76 14.29 0.73
CA VAL A 45 -6.35 13.97 0.44
C VAL A 45 -5.96 14.53 -0.93
N ASP A 46 -4.75 15.07 -1.06
CA ASP A 46 -4.28 15.66 -2.32
C ASP A 46 -3.74 14.59 -3.29
N ILE A 47 -2.85 13.71 -2.80
CA ILE A 47 -2.19 12.65 -3.57
C ILE A 47 -2.35 11.30 -2.86
N VAL A 48 -2.57 10.23 -3.61
CA VAL A 48 -2.91 8.90 -3.08
C VAL A 48 -2.06 7.82 -3.76
N ALA A 49 -1.45 6.97 -2.94
CA ALA A 49 -0.84 5.73 -3.37
C ALA A 49 -1.88 4.59 -3.38
N VAL A 50 -2.03 3.94 -4.53
CA VAL A 50 -2.90 2.76 -4.69
C VAL A 50 -2.01 1.51 -4.76
N HIS A 51 -2.21 0.60 -3.82
CA HIS A 51 -1.38 -0.59 -3.68
C HIS A 51 -2.01 -1.81 -4.34
N GLY A 52 -1.19 -2.53 -5.11
CA GLY A 52 -1.45 -3.92 -5.46
C GLY A 52 -1.31 -4.84 -4.25
N PHE A 53 -1.50 -6.13 -4.49
CA PHE A 53 -1.33 -7.14 -3.45
C PHE A 53 -1.02 -8.47 -4.12
N ARG A 54 -0.10 -9.24 -3.56
CA ARG A 54 0.16 -10.60 -4.04
C ARG A 54 0.67 -11.48 -2.90
N ALA A 55 0.01 -12.61 -2.73
CA ALA A 55 0.45 -13.68 -1.84
C ALA A 55 -0.02 -15.01 -2.43
N ASP A 56 0.86 -15.66 -3.18
CA ASP A 56 0.57 -16.88 -3.95
C ASP A 56 0.16 -18.02 -3.01
N ARG A 57 0.75 -18.08 -1.81
CA ARG A 57 0.40 -19.03 -0.74
C ARG A 57 -1.06 -18.93 -0.29
N LEU A 58 -1.67 -17.75 -0.37
CA LEU A 58 -3.07 -17.52 -0.03
C LEU A 58 -3.98 -17.49 -1.27
N GLU A 59 -3.44 -17.70 -2.47
CA GLU A 59 -4.16 -17.47 -3.74
C GLU A 59 -4.77 -16.07 -3.79
N ALA A 60 -4.01 -15.08 -3.31
CA ALA A 60 -4.44 -13.70 -3.18
C ALA A 60 -3.68 -12.81 -4.17
N SER A 61 -4.41 -11.99 -4.92
CA SER A 61 -3.81 -11.04 -5.86
C SER A 61 -4.76 -9.90 -6.21
N ILE A 62 -4.26 -8.68 -6.10
CA ILE A 62 -4.77 -7.48 -6.79
C ILE A 62 -3.75 -7.18 -7.90
N PRO A 63 -4.10 -7.44 -9.18
CA PRO A 63 -3.16 -7.38 -10.29
C PRO A 63 -2.53 -5.99 -10.48
N ASN A 64 -1.24 -5.95 -10.81
CA ASN A 64 -0.51 -4.70 -11.02
C ASN A 64 -1.02 -3.92 -12.24
N GLU A 65 -1.51 -4.63 -13.27
CA GLU A 65 -2.11 -4.06 -14.47
C GLU A 65 -3.38 -3.27 -14.13
N TYR A 66 -4.17 -3.79 -13.19
CA TYR A 66 -5.37 -3.12 -12.69
C TYR A 66 -4.99 -1.83 -11.94
N ILE A 67 -3.96 -1.87 -11.08
CA ILE A 67 -3.46 -0.68 -10.38
C ILE A 67 -2.92 0.36 -11.37
N ALA A 68 -2.19 -0.08 -12.40
CA ALA A 68 -1.67 0.79 -13.44
C ALA A 68 -2.81 1.43 -14.26
N GLU A 69 -3.88 0.71 -14.56
CA GLU A 69 -5.07 1.26 -15.22
C GLU A 69 -5.79 2.29 -14.35
N LEU A 70 -6.02 1.98 -13.07
CA LEU A 70 -6.66 2.89 -12.13
C LEU A 70 -5.88 4.20 -11.99
N THR A 71 -4.57 4.12 -11.80
CA THR A 71 -3.73 5.30 -11.57
C THR A 71 -3.60 6.16 -12.83
N ARG A 72 -3.61 5.55 -14.02
CA ARG A 72 -3.70 6.26 -15.31
C ARG A 72 -4.99 7.06 -15.51
N SER A 73 -6.07 6.73 -14.81
CA SER A 73 -7.32 7.51 -14.89
C SER A 73 -7.20 8.90 -14.25
N ASN A 74 -6.28 9.07 -13.28
CA ASN A 74 -6.05 10.33 -12.59
C ASN A 74 -4.58 10.47 -12.11
N PRO A 75 -3.60 10.57 -13.03
CA PRO A 75 -2.17 10.57 -12.69
C PRO A 75 -1.73 11.83 -11.93
N ALA A 76 -2.54 12.88 -11.91
CA ALA A 76 -2.28 14.08 -11.13
C ALA A 76 -2.49 13.86 -9.62
N ARG A 77 -3.30 12.87 -9.23
CA ARG A 77 -3.61 12.55 -7.84
C ARG A 77 -3.23 11.13 -7.43
N LEU A 78 -3.19 10.19 -8.37
CA LEU A 78 -3.00 8.77 -8.08
C LEU A 78 -1.65 8.29 -8.61
N PHE A 79 -0.93 7.53 -7.79
CA PHE A 79 0.22 6.75 -8.23
C PHE A 79 0.14 5.33 -7.68
N GLY A 80 0.72 4.39 -8.42
CA GLY A 80 0.58 2.97 -8.12
C GLY A 80 1.81 2.36 -7.48
N ILE A 81 1.59 1.43 -6.55
CA ILE A 81 2.61 0.60 -5.91
C ILE A 81 2.31 -0.87 -6.25
N GLY A 82 3.30 -1.57 -6.82
CA GLY A 82 3.10 -2.92 -7.32
C GLY A 82 3.20 -3.98 -6.23
N GLY A 83 2.24 -4.90 -6.17
CA GLY A 83 2.28 -6.06 -5.30
C GLY A 83 3.18 -7.16 -5.89
N ILE A 84 4.13 -7.65 -5.11
CA ILE A 84 5.05 -8.73 -5.51
C ILE A 84 5.07 -9.81 -4.44
N ASP A 85 5.18 -11.07 -4.88
CA ASP A 85 5.47 -12.19 -3.99
C ASP A 85 6.87 -12.75 -4.29
N PRO A 86 7.87 -12.52 -3.40
CA PRO A 86 9.23 -13.05 -3.56
C PRO A 86 9.32 -14.58 -3.56
N THR A 87 8.29 -15.28 -3.09
CA THR A 87 8.21 -16.76 -3.10
C THR A 87 7.55 -17.31 -4.36
N GLY A 88 6.99 -16.43 -5.20
CA GLY A 88 6.38 -16.78 -6.47
C GLY A 88 7.39 -17.25 -7.53
N PRO A 89 6.91 -17.69 -8.71
CA PRO A 89 7.72 -18.34 -9.73
C PRO A 89 8.77 -17.42 -10.40
N ASP A 90 8.47 -16.12 -10.53
CA ASP A 90 9.38 -15.14 -11.13
C ASP A 90 9.27 -13.78 -10.44
N PRO A 91 9.94 -13.61 -9.28
CA PRO A 91 9.83 -12.38 -8.50
C PRO A 91 10.62 -11.21 -9.12
N LEU A 92 11.69 -11.48 -9.88
CA LEU A 92 12.44 -10.42 -10.56
C LEU A 92 11.70 -9.92 -11.80
N GLY A 93 11.09 -10.82 -12.59
CA GLY A 93 10.21 -10.41 -13.69
C GLY A 93 9.01 -9.59 -13.20
N GLN A 94 8.48 -9.89 -12.00
CA GLN A 94 7.46 -9.04 -11.37
C GLN A 94 7.98 -7.63 -11.06
N VAL A 95 9.24 -7.46 -10.64
CA VAL A 95 9.83 -6.12 -10.43
C VAL A 95 9.97 -5.38 -11.76
N GLU A 96 10.42 -6.06 -12.83
CA GLU A 96 10.48 -5.43 -14.16
C GLU A 96 9.07 -5.04 -14.64
N GLN A 97 8.07 -5.88 -14.41
CA GLN A 97 6.69 -5.56 -14.74
C GLN A 97 6.18 -4.32 -14.00
N VAL A 98 6.53 -4.15 -12.72
CA VAL A 98 6.20 -2.93 -11.95
C VAL A 98 6.76 -1.68 -12.63
N LEU A 99 8.01 -1.75 -13.13
CA LEU A 99 8.63 -0.65 -13.87
C LEU A 99 7.96 -0.41 -15.23
N ASP A 100 7.70 -1.47 -16.00
CA ASP A 100 7.07 -1.39 -17.33
C ASP A 100 5.66 -0.79 -17.26
N LEU A 101 4.95 -1.03 -16.16
CA LEU A 101 3.62 -0.48 -15.90
C LEU A 101 3.65 0.97 -15.35
N GLY A 102 4.84 1.55 -15.12
CA GLY A 102 4.98 2.89 -14.56
C GLY A 102 4.57 2.99 -13.09
N LEU A 103 4.65 1.89 -12.33
CA LEU A 103 4.41 1.88 -10.89
C LEU A 103 5.66 2.36 -10.15
N HIS A 104 5.47 3.04 -9.04
CA HIS A 104 6.50 3.86 -8.39
C HIS A 104 7.15 3.18 -7.18
N GLY A 105 6.78 1.95 -6.86
CA GLY A 105 7.35 1.20 -5.75
C GLY A 105 6.82 -0.22 -5.68
N VAL A 106 7.30 -0.96 -4.69
CA VAL A 106 6.91 -2.36 -4.45
C VAL A 106 6.28 -2.50 -3.07
N THR A 107 5.14 -3.18 -2.98
CA THR A 107 4.55 -3.60 -1.70
C THR A 107 4.66 -5.11 -1.55
N LEU A 108 5.03 -5.52 -0.33
CA LEU A 108 5.22 -6.92 0.04
C LEU A 108 4.39 -7.25 1.27
N SER A 109 3.99 -8.51 1.36
CA SER A 109 3.17 -9.03 2.46
C SER A 109 3.77 -10.32 3.01
N PRO A 110 4.86 -10.22 3.81
CA PRO A 110 5.64 -11.38 4.26
C PRO A 110 4.83 -12.38 5.08
N MET A 111 3.87 -11.89 5.88
CA MET A 111 3.02 -12.72 6.72
C MET A 111 2.09 -13.59 5.89
N GLU A 112 1.55 -13.05 4.80
CA GLU A 112 0.66 -13.71 3.86
C GLU A 112 1.42 -14.65 2.93
N ALA A 113 2.49 -14.16 2.29
CA ALA A 113 3.33 -14.91 1.37
C ALA A 113 4.16 -16.00 2.06
N GLY A 114 4.57 -15.80 3.32
CA GLY A 114 5.26 -16.80 4.13
C GLY A 114 6.77 -16.82 3.94
N PHE A 115 7.42 -15.65 3.92
CA PHE A 115 8.87 -15.54 3.79
C PHE A 115 9.51 -14.67 4.86
N HIS A 116 10.71 -15.05 5.29
CA HIS A 116 11.55 -14.21 6.14
C HIS A 116 12.10 -13.03 5.33
N PRO A 117 12.14 -11.79 5.87
CA PRO A 117 12.63 -10.64 5.11
C PRO A 117 14.02 -10.87 4.50
N SER A 118 14.97 -11.46 5.24
CA SER A 118 16.31 -11.81 4.73
C SER A 118 16.40 -13.11 3.91
N ASN A 119 15.28 -13.63 3.41
CA ASN A 119 15.30 -14.74 2.44
C ASN A 119 16.11 -14.36 1.20
N SER A 120 16.97 -15.25 0.71
CA SER A 120 17.89 -14.96 -0.41
C SER A 120 17.19 -14.53 -1.71
N VAL A 121 15.96 -14.99 -1.95
CA VAL A 121 15.16 -14.55 -3.11
C VAL A 121 14.62 -13.15 -2.87
N ALA A 122 14.09 -12.86 -1.69
CA ALA A 122 13.63 -11.53 -1.30
C ALA A 122 14.77 -10.50 -1.30
N MET A 123 15.97 -10.88 -0.84
CA MET A 123 17.16 -10.03 -0.90
C MET A 123 17.52 -9.62 -2.33
N ARG A 124 17.31 -10.48 -3.33
CA ARG A 124 17.49 -10.12 -4.75
C ARG A 124 16.43 -9.16 -5.27
N VAL A 125 15.20 -9.25 -4.75
CA VAL A 125 14.14 -8.27 -5.04
C VAL A 125 14.54 -6.90 -4.48
N TYR A 126 15.04 -6.84 -3.24
CA TYR A 126 15.48 -5.58 -2.63
C TYR A 126 16.69 -4.97 -3.34
N ASP A 127 17.67 -5.78 -3.76
CA ASP A 127 18.79 -5.32 -4.57
C ASP A 127 18.31 -4.63 -5.85
N ARG A 128 17.32 -5.25 -6.50
CA ARG A 128 16.71 -4.68 -7.71
C ARG A 128 15.94 -3.40 -7.42
N CYS A 129 15.14 -3.38 -6.36
CA CYS A 129 14.43 -2.18 -5.90
C CYS A 129 15.40 -1.03 -5.58
N ALA A 130 16.48 -1.31 -4.84
CA ALA A 130 17.51 -0.34 -4.50
C ALA A 130 18.19 0.23 -5.75
N SER A 131 18.57 -0.64 -6.69
CA SER A 131 19.17 -0.25 -7.97
C SER A 131 18.26 0.64 -8.82
N LYS A 132 16.94 0.49 -8.67
CA LYS A 132 15.91 1.19 -9.43
C LYS A 132 15.24 2.32 -8.65
N LYS A 133 15.69 2.58 -7.41
CA LYS A 133 15.11 3.56 -6.48
C LYS A 133 13.61 3.35 -6.23
N LEU A 134 13.18 2.09 -6.15
CA LEU A 134 11.82 1.72 -5.79
C LEU A 134 11.74 1.56 -4.27
N PRO A 135 10.96 2.39 -3.55
CA PRO A 135 10.68 2.15 -2.13
C PRO A 135 9.93 0.82 -1.94
N VAL A 136 10.18 0.18 -0.80
CA VAL A 136 9.59 -1.10 -0.43
C VAL A 136 8.63 -0.90 0.76
N PHE A 137 7.35 -1.17 0.54
CA PHE A 137 6.28 -1.07 1.53
C PHE A 137 5.95 -2.45 2.11
N ILE A 138 5.92 -2.56 3.43
CA ILE A 138 5.67 -3.81 4.15
C ILE A 138 4.29 -3.75 4.76
N ASN A 139 3.35 -4.38 4.09
CA ASN A 139 1.94 -4.24 4.40
C ASN A 139 1.27 -5.60 4.57
N HIS A 140 0.26 -5.63 5.40
CA HIS A 140 -0.54 -6.81 5.65
C HIS A 140 -2.02 -6.45 5.61
N ILE A 141 -2.86 -7.44 5.33
CA ILE A 141 -4.30 -7.24 5.23
C ILE A 141 -4.95 -7.64 6.54
N HIS A 142 -5.58 -6.66 7.17
CA HIS A 142 -6.38 -6.91 8.36
C HIS A 142 -7.82 -7.27 7.99
N PRO A 143 -8.48 -8.18 8.74
CA PRO A 143 -7.89 -9.02 9.80
C PRO A 143 -7.05 -10.16 9.21
N LEU A 144 -6.00 -10.56 9.95
CA LEU A 144 -5.11 -11.63 9.53
C LEU A 144 -5.83 -12.98 9.46
N THR A 145 -5.43 -13.78 8.48
CA THR A 145 -5.92 -15.15 8.31
C THR A 145 -5.18 -16.12 9.22
N PRO A 146 -5.77 -17.26 9.63
CA PRO A 146 -5.03 -18.33 10.33
C PRO A 146 -3.89 -18.94 9.49
N ARG A 147 -3.81 -18.64 8.19
CA ARG A 147 -2.72 -19.05 7.31
C ARG A 147 -1.56 -18.05 7.31
N CYS A 148 -1.76 -16.84 7.83
CA CYS A 148 -0.70 -15.86 7.97
C CYS A 148 0.26 -16.31 9.07
N ASP A 149 1.56 -16.14 8.83
CA ASP A 149 2.59 -16.40 9.82
C ASP A 149 3.09 -15.08 10.39
N MET A 150 2.76 -14.82 11.65
CA MET A 150 3.14 -13.60 12.36
C MET A 150 4.65 -13.43 12.47
N THR A 151 5.41 -14.51 12.48
CA THR A 151 6.87 -14.46 12.58
C THR A 151 7.50 -13.58 11.50
N TYR A 152 6.90 -13.57 10.31
CA TYR A 152 7.41 -12.80 9.17
C TYR A 152 7.00 -11.33 9.18
N GLY A 153 6.07 -10.92 10.05
CA GLY A 153 5.69 -9.52 10.23
C GLY A 153 6.55 -8.77 11.24
N HIS A 154 7.47 -9.46 11.90
CA HIS A 154 8.26 -8.92 13.00
C HIS A 154 9.27 -7.87 12.49
N PRO A 155 9.26 -6.61 12.98
CA PRO A 155 10.13 -5.54 12.51
C PRO A 155 11.62 -5.89 12.60
N ALA A 156 12.04 -6.60 13.64
CA ALA A 156 13.43 -7.05 13.79
C ALA A 156 13.96 -7.86 12.58
N GLY A 157 13.10 -8.54 11.82
CA GLY A 157 13.51 -9.26 10.61
C GLY A 157 14.00 -8.34 9.49
N TRP A 158 13.62 -7.06 9.50
CA TRP A 158 14.03 -6.04 8.53
C TRP A 158 15.37 -5.39 8.86
N ASP A 159 15.96 -5.69 10.03
CA ASP A 159 17.24 -5.11 10.45
C ASP A 159 18.38 -5.50 9.50
N ASP A 160 18.46 -6.79 9.13
CA ASP A 160 19.43 -7.31 8.17
C ASP A 160 19.29 -6.64 6.80
N VAL A 161 18.04 -6.39 6.37
CA VAL A 161 17.74 -5.78 5.07
C VAL A 161 18.17 -4.33 5.04
N ALA A 162 17.84 -3.57 6.08
CA ALA A 162 18.22 -2.16 6.21
C ALA A 162 19.74 -2.00 6.36
N GLN A 163 20.42 -2.96 6.98
CA GLN A 163 21.88 -2.95 7.09
C GLN A 163 22.57 -3.21 5.73
N GLU A 164 22.04 -4.13 4.91
CA GLU A 164 22.60 -4.43 3.59
C GLU A 164 22.28 -3.31 2.57
N TYR A 165 21.08 -2.73 2.64
CA TYR A 165 20.61 -1.69 1.72
C TYR A 165 20.30 -0.38 2.47
N PRO A 166 21.31 0.32 3.00
CA PRO A 166 21.09 1.47 3.89
C PRO A 166 20.38 2.65 3.22
N THR A 167 20.38 2.74 1.88
CA THR A 167 19.71 3.79 1.12
C THR A 167 18.33 3.39 0.57
N LEU A 168 17.90 2.14 0.78
CA LEU A 168 16.60 1.67 0.30
C LEU A 168 15.51 2.17 1.26
N PRO A 169 14.52 2.95 0.78
CA PRO A 169 13.40 3.33 1.62
C PRO A 169 12.54 2.10 1.93
N ILE A 170 12.45 1.75 3.22
CA ILE A 170 11.61 0.67 3.73
C ILE A 170 10.50 1.31 4.56
N VAL A 171 9.24 1.02 4.24
CA VAL A 171 8.07 1.60 4.91
C VAL A 171 7.28 0.50 5.61
N LEU A 172 7.25 0.53 6.93
CA LEU A 172 6.50 -0.44 7.74
C LEU A 172 5.04 0.01 7.90
N GLY A 173 4.10 -0.82 7.44
CA GLY A 173 2.66 -0.61 7.62
C GLY A 173 2.23 -0.64 9.08
N GLY A 174 1.30 0.23 9.46
CA GLY A 174 0.64 0.27 10.77
C GLY A 174 1.59 0.43 11.97
N ILE A 175 2.68 1.19 11.79
CA ILE A 175 3.73 1.42 12.81
C ILE A 175 4.34 0.10 13.32
N GLY A 176 4.32 -0.96 12.50
CA GLY A 176 4.81 -2.28 12.89
C GLY A 176 3.98 -2.97 13.97
N TYR A 177 2.70 -2.61 14.16
CA TYR A 177 1.81 -3.25 15.12
C TYR A 177 1.80 -4.79 14.94
N PRO A 178 1.88 -5.59 16.02
CA PRO A 178 1.90 -5.19 17.43
C PRO A 178 3.29 -4.85 18.02
N TRP A 179 4.38 -4.99 17.27
CA TRP A 179 5.77 -4.78 17.73
C TRP A 179 6.24 -3.34 17.57
N ILE A 180 5.41 -2.38 18.01
CA ILE A 180 5.63 -0.95 17.77
C ILE A 180 6.98 -0.48 18.31
N ASN A 181 7.35 -0.86 19.54
CA ASN A 181 8.59 -0.40 20.15
C ASN A 181 9.84 -0.82 19.37
N GLU A 182 9.79 -2.01 18.75
CA GLU A 182 10.88 -2.50 17.92
C GLU A 182 10.89 -1.84 16.55
N ALA A 183 9.72 -1.53 15.98
CA ALA A 183 9.63 -0.72 14.76
C ALA A 183 10.23 0.68 14.98
N LEU A 184 9.89 1.34 16.09
CA LEU A 184 10.47 2.65 16.44
C LEU A 184 11.99 2.56 16.66
N LEU A 185 12.47 1.49 17.32
CA LEU A 185 13.90 1.26 17.49
C LEU A 185 14.61 1.03 16.15
N LEU A 186 13.99 0.27 15.24
CA LEU A 186 14.53 0.04 13.89
C LEU A 186 14.60 1.35 13.10
N MET A 187 13.56 2.18 13.16
CA MET A 187 13.53 3.52 12.56
C MET A 187 14.60 4.45 13.17
N SER A 188 14.90 4.32 14.46
CA SER A 188 15.95 5.09 15.12
C SER A 188 17.35 4.62 14.66
N LYS A 189 17.51 3.32 14.43
CA LYS A 189 18.76 2.70 13.98
C LYS A 189 19.11 3.03 12.52
N HIS A 190 18.11 3.14 11.64
CA HIS A 190 18.32 3.26 10.19
C HIS A 190 17.63 4.49 9.58
N ASP A 191 18.36 5.25 8.78
CA ASP A 191 17.88 6.53 8.23
C ASP A 191 16.70 6.39 7.28
N HIS A 192 16.70 5.33 6.46
CA HIS A 192 15.71 5.09 5.41
C HIS A 192 14.61 4.08 5.80
N VAL A 193 14.45 3.82 7.11
CA VAL A 193 13.31 3.05 7.62
C VAL A 193 12.25 4.00 8.16
N HIS A 194 11.06 3.92 7.56
CA HIS A 194 9.87 4.72 7.87
C HIS A 194 8.73 3.82 8.32
N ALA A 195 7.67 4.42 8.85
CA ALA A 195 6.44 3.70 9.13
C ALA A 195 5.20 4.56 8.85
N THR A 196 4.12 3.92 8.43
CA THR A 196 2.83 4.58 8.24
C THR A 196 1.94 4.41 9.46
N VAL A 197 1.04 5.37 9.68
CA VAL A 197 0.13 5.40 10.85
C VAL A 197 -1.25 4.80 10.59
N ASP A 198 -1.39 3.97 9.56
CA ASP A 198 -2.63 3.27 9.21
C ASP A 198 -3.10 2.32 10.33
N GLY A 199 -4.41 2.07 10.40
CA GLY A 199 -4.99 1.17 11.41
C GLY A 199 -5.10 1.75 12.83
N MET A 200 -4.81 3.06 13.00
CA MET A 200 -4.76 3.73 14.31
C MET A 200 -6.02 4.56 14.63
N SER A 201 -6.94 4.75 13.68
CA SER A 201 -8.11 5.63 13.85
C SER A 201 -8.96 5.24 15.07
N GLY A 202 -9.20 3.93 15.25
CA GLY A 202 -9.96 3.36 16.36
C GLY A 202 -9.13 3.05 17.61
N ARG A 203 -7.87 3.50 17.67
CA ARG A 203 -6.91 3.16 18.75
C ARG A 203 -6.24 4.41 19.35
N PRO A 204 -7.00 5.42 19.82
CA PRO A 204 -6.46 6.69 20.32
C PRO A 204 -5.39 6.52 21.39
N TRP A 205 -5.62 5.65 22.36
CA TRP A 205 -4.67 5.42 23.45
C TRP A 205 -3.36 4.80 22.96
N LEU A 206 -3.44 3.85 22.03
CA LEU A 206 -2.25 3.22 21.45
C LEU A 206 -1.44 4.27 20.67
N LEU A 207 -2.11 4.98 19.76
CA LEU A 207 -1.49 6.02 18.94
C LEU A 207 -0.81 7.08 19.84
N TYR A 208 -1.48 7.56 20.87
CA TYR A 208 -0.92 8.55 21.79
C TYR A 208 0.38 8.08 22.47
N ASN A 209 0.42 6.85 22.99
CA ASN A 209 1.65 6.30 23.59
C ASN A 209 2.75 6.12 22.53
N THR A 210 2.40 5.62 21.35
CA THR A 210 3.33 5.47 20.23
C THR A 210 3.96 6.80 19.81
N LEU A 211 3.18 7.89 19.74
CA LEU A 211 3.70 9.20 19.38
C LEU A 211 4.59 9.80 20.48
N LEU A 212 4.32 9.51 21.76
CA LEU A 212 5.23 9.88 22.86
C LEU A 212 6.56 9.14 22.76
N ASP A 213 6.53 7.83 22.54
CA ASP A 213 7.73 7.01 22.40
C ASP A 213 8.54 7.44 21.16
N ALA A 214 7.86 7.66 20.03
CA ALA A 214 8.49 8.18 18.81
C ALA A 214 9.11 9.57 19.01
N THR A 215 8.49 10.42 19.84
CA THR A 215 9.06 11.72 20.22
C THR A 215 10.32 11.53 21.07
N GLY A 216 10.28 10.63 22.05
CA GLY A 216 11.43 10.33 22.92
C GLY A 216 12.62 9.70 22.19
N MET A 217 12.36 8.98 21.09
CA MET A 217 13.37 8.36 20.23
C MET A 217 13.81 9.23 19.05
N ASP A 218 13.25 10.44 18.92
CA ASP A 218 13.51 11.37 17.80
C ASP A 218 13.21 10.79 16.41
N VAL A 219 12.15 9.96 16.31
CA VAL A 219 11.74 9.31 15.04
C VAL A 219 10.37 9.77 14.53
N MET A 220 9.76 10.77 15.17
CA MET A 220 8.47 11.33 14.74
C MET A 220 8.48 11.79 13.28
N HIS A 221 9.60 12.32 12.81
CA HIS A 221 9.77 12.80 11.44
C HIS A 221 9.83 11.67 10.40
N LYS A 222 9.87 10.40 10.82
CA LYS A 222 9.83 9.21 9.95
C LYS A 222 8.46 8.52 9.94
N LEU A 223 7.48 9.05 10.69
CA LEU A 223 6.08 8.60 10.65
C LEU A 223 5.35 9.32 9.52
N LEU A 224 4.72 8.55 8.64
CA LEU A 224 4.07 9.04 7.43
C LEU A 224 2.57 8.78 7.47
N PHE A 225 1.79 9.67 6.85
CA PHE A 225 0.34 9.49 6.76
C PHE A 225 -0.04 8.39 5.77
N ALA A 226 -0.92 7.50 6.22
CA ALA A 226 -1.64 6.58 5.38
C ALA A 226 -2.95 6.20 6.07
N SER A 227 -4.06 6.19 5.34
CA SER A 227 -5.35 5.84 5.94
C SER A 227 -5.47 4.35 6.19
N GLY A 228 -4.96 3.51 5.29
CA GLY A 228 -5.29 2.10 5.27
C GLY A 228 -6.68 1.82 4.69
N PHE A 229 -7.24 2.74 3.89
CA PHE A 229 -8.49 2.51 3.16
C PHE A 229 -8.45 1.16 2.42
N PRO A 230 -9.53 0.36 2.47
CA PRO A 230 -10.89 0.69 2.94
C PRO A 230 -11.19 0.32 4.41
N PHE A 231 -10.19 -0.06 5.19
CA PHE A 231 -10.42 -0.50 6.57
C PHE A 231 -10.62 0.67 7.54
N ASP A 232 -9.97 1.79 7.23
CA ASP A 232 -10.06 3.06 7.94
C ASP A 232 -10.36 4.18 6.94
N GLN A 233 -10.95 5.28 7.42
CA GLN A 233 -11.21 6.48 6.63
C GLN A 233 -10.12 7.52 6.86
N PRO A 234 -9.62 8.20 5.80
CA PRO A 234 -8.57 9.21 5.95
C PRO A 234 -9.03 10.37 6.84
N GLN A 235 -10.29 10.82 6.69
CA GLN A 235 -10.85 11.89 7.49
C GLN A 235 -10.79 11.57 9.00
N ASP A 236 -11.25 10.38 9.39
CA ASP A 236 -11.27 9.94 10.78
C ASP A 236 -9.86 9.90 11.37
N LEU A 237 -8.88 9.40 10.61
CA LEU A 237 -7.49 9.33 11.04
C LEU A 237 -6.84 10.72 11.16
N ILE A 238 -7.10 11.63 10.21
CA ILE A 238 -6.61 13.01 10.25
C ILE A 238 -7.15 13.73 11.49
N GLU A 239 -8.46 13.66 11.72
CA GLU A 239 -9.10 14.23 12.90
C GLU A 239 -8.53 13.64 14.19
N MET A 240 -8.27 12.34 14.19
CA MET A 240 -7.70 11.68 15.35
C MET A 240 -6.28 12.14 15.65
N ILE A 241 -5.42 12.21 14.64
CA ILE A 241 -4.03 12.69 14.79
C ILE A 241 -4.03 14.14 15.32
N TYR A 242 -4.85 15.03 14.74
CA TYR A 242 -4.89 16.43 15.19
C TYR A 242 -5.50 16.63 16.59
N SER A 243 -6.42 15.76 17.01
CA SER A 243 -7.05 15.83 18.32
C SER A 243 -6.36 15.00 19.40
N ILE A 244 -5.25 14.31 19.09
CA ILE A 244 -4.62 13.32 19.99
C ILE A 244 -4.27 13.85 21.38
N ASN A 245 -3.88 15.13 21.47
CA ASN A 245 -3.58 15.81 22.74
C ASN A 245 -4.80 16.00 23.66
N GLY A 246 -6.01 15.80 23.14
CA GLY A 246 -7.24 15.78 23.93
C GLY A 246 -7.21 14.72 25.04
N ILE A 247 -6.48 13.62 24.84
CA ILE A 247 -6.29 12.55 25.84
C ILE A 247 -5.61 13.07 27.11
N ALA A 248 -4.69 14.03 26.97
CA ALA A 248 -3.96 14.59 28.11
C ALA A 248 -4.76 15.70 28.84
N HIS A 249 -5.86 16.17 28.26
CA HIS A 249 -6.63 17.30 28.81
C HIS A 249 -7.17 16.99 30.22
N GLY A 250 -6.92 17.89 31.17
CA GLY A 250 -7.35 17.72 32.57
C GLY A 250 -6.55 16.68 33.37
N THR A 251 -5.46 16.15 32.81
CA THR A 251 -4.58 15.16 33.47
C THR A 251 -3.17 15.74 33.69
N ARG A 252 -2.24 14.91 34.20
CA ARG A 252 -0.79 15.22 34.28
C ARG A 252 0.02 14.56 33.15
N LEU A 253 -0.65 13.99 32.16
CA LEU A 253 0.01 13.35 31.02
C LEU A 253 0.67 14.43 30.13
N PRO A 254 1.80 14.12 29.47
CA PRO A 254 2.47 15.05 28.58
C PRO A 254 1.62 15.37 27.34
N THR A 255 1.95 16.45 26.63
CA THR A 255 1.36 16.74 25.32
C THR A 255 2.45 16.67 24.26
N ILE A 256 2.08 16.28 23.05
CA ILE A 256 2.99 16.25 21.90
C ILE A 256 2.95 17.61 21.19
N ASN A 257 4.08 18.08 20.68
CA ASN A 257 4.15 19.33 19.94
C ASN A 257 3.23 19.26 18.69
N ARG A 258 2.39 20.28 18.52
CA ARG A 258 1.43 20.38 17.41
C ARG A 258 2.10 20.42 16.03
N GLU A 259 3.28 21.03 15.92
CA GLU A 259 4.03 21.07 14.67
C GLU A 259 4.50 19.66 14.28
N THR A 260 4.97 18.88 15.24
CA THR A 260 5.36 17.48 15.02
C THR A 260 4.17 16.60 14.64
N ILE A 261 3.01 16.79 15.28
CA ILE A 261 1.75 16.12 14.91
C ILE A 261 1.38 16.46 13.45
N ARG A 262 1.44 17.74 13.09
CA ARG A 262 1.18 18.20 11.72
C ARG A 262 2.16 17.62 10.72
N GLY A 263 3.42 17.45 11.10
CA GLY A 263 4.45 16.83 10.28
C GLY A 263 4.12 15.39 9.86
N ILE A 264 3.32 14.65 10.63
CA ILE A 264 2.87 13.30 10.22
C ILE A 264 1.92 13.40 9.01
N VAL A 265 0.90 14.27 9.11
CA VAL A 265 -0.20 14.39 8.13
C VAL A 265 0.24 15.14 6.87
N GLU A 266 1.04 16.18 7.03
CA GLU A 266 1.42 17.10 5.95
C GLU A 266 2.88 16.93 5.50
N SER A 267 3.51 15.79 5.82
CA SER A 267 4.86 15.48 5.34
C SER A 267 4.90 15.37 3.82
N ASP A 268 6.01 15.83 3.23
CA ASP A 268 6.33 15.54 1.83
C ASP A 268 6.90 14.12 1.70
N SER A 269 6.01 13.14 1.88
CA SER A 269 6.37 11.73 1.87
C SER A 269 6.90 11.25 0.51
N ILE A 270 6.54 11.91 -0.59
CA ILE A 270 7.09 11.65 -1.93
C ILE A 270 8.59 11.88 -1.93
N SER A 271 9.03 13.09 -1.55
CA SER A 271 10.45 13.43 -1.51
C SER A 271 11.22 12.60 -0.48
N MET A 272 10.61 12.32 0.69
CA MET A 272 11.23 11.50 1.73
C MET A 272 11.53 10.07 1.27
N LEU A 273 10.66 9.51 0.42
CA LEU A 273 10.82 8.16 -0.14
C LEU A 273 11.61 8.16 -1.46
N GLY A 274 12.15 9.31 -1.88
CA GLY A 274 12.91 9.43 -3.13
C GLY A 274 12.05 9.19 -4.38
N LEU A 275 10.74 9.37 -4.27
CA LEU A 275 9.80 9.22 -5.37
C LEU A 275 9.83 10.47 -6.26
N GLU A 276 9.90 10.25 -7.57
CA GLU A 276 9.76 11.31 -8.58
C GLU A 276 8.41 11.13 -9.27
N LEU A 277 7.37 11.79 -8.76
CA LEU A 277 6.07 11.82 -9.43
C LEU A 277 6.10 12.95 -10.47
N ASP A 278 5.99 12.63 -11.75
CA ASP A 278 5.80 13.65 -12.80
C ASP A 278 4.30 13.98 -12.93
N PRO A 279 3.84 15.17 -12.49
CA PRO A 279 2.44 15.57 -12.64
C PRO A 279 2.01 15.73 -14.10
N ARG A 280 2.93 15.66 -15.07
CA ARG A 280 2.70 15.77 -16.51
C ARG A 280 2.94 14.47 -17.28
N ALA A 281 3.26 13.36 -16.61
CA ALA A 281 3.41 12.05 -17.25
C ALA A 281 2.03 11.46 -17.63
N ALA A 282 1.30 12.15 -18.51
CA ALA A 282 0.44 11.49 -19.45
C ALA A 282 1.35 10.79 -20.47
N ILE A 283 1.42 9.47 -20.44
CA ILE A 283 2.17 8.65 -21.40
C ILE A 283 1.18 7.84 -22.26
N PRO A 284 1.58 7.47 -23.48
CA PRO A 284 0.95 7.79 -24.76
C PRO A 284 -0.38 7.05 -24.99
N PRO A 285 -1.13 7.38 -26.07
CA PRO A 285 -2.29 6.58 -26.44
C PRO A 285 -1.87 5.12 -26.65
N ALA A 286 -2.68 4.19 -26.16
CA ALA A 286 -2.55 2.79 -26.52
C ALA A 286 -2.50 2.68 -28.05
N GLU A 287 -1.39 2.17 -28.60
CA GLU A 287 -1.33 1.85 -30.02
C GLU A 287 -2.50 0.94 -30.39
N GLN A 288 -3.14 1.31 -31.49
CA GLN A 288 -4.29 0.63 -32.08
C GLN A 288 -4.00 -0.87 -32.17
N ILE A 289 -4.70 -1.67 -31.36
CA ILE A 289 -4.91 -3.08 -31.67
C ILE A 289 -5.70 -3.09 -32.97
N GLY A 290 -4.98 -3.43 -34.04
CA GLY A 290 -5.44 -3.33 -35.42
C GLY A 290 -6.71 -4.14 -35.67
N ASP A 291 -7.53 -3.57 -36.54
CA ASP A 291 -8.54 -4.27 -37.34
C ASP A 291 -7.96 -5.60 -37.86
N ALA A 292 -8.52 -6.70 -37.38
CA ALA A 292 -8.47 -7.98 -38.05
C ALA A 292 -9.88 -8.57 -38.07
N GLN A 293 -10.60 -8.18 -39.13
CA GLN A 293 -11.59 -8.97 -39.87
C GLN A 293 -12.01 -10.31 -39.25
N ASP A 294 -13.30 -10.45 -38.96
CA ASP A 294 -14.02 -11.68 -39.32
C ASP A 294 -15.51 -11.38 -39.59
N ASP A 295 -15.77 -10.66 -40.69
CA ASP A 295 -17.08 -10.69 -41.35
C ASP A 295 -17.20 -12.02 -42.12
N ARG A 296 -17.70 -13.03 -41.41
CA ARG A 296 -18.32 -14.21 -42.00
C ARG A 296 -19.61 -14.49 -41.27
N VAL A 297 -20.73 -14.02 -41.81
CA VAL A 297 -22.01 -14.73 -42.00
C VAL A 297 -23.00 -13.74 -42.64
N ALA A 298 -23.30 -13.91 -43.92
CA ALA A 298 -24.63 -13.71 -44.53
C ALA A 298 -24.52 -13.81 -46.06
N MET A 299 -24.39 -15.02 -46.56
CA MET A 299 -24.74 -15.35 -47.94
C MET A 299 -25.84 -16.41 -47.84
N ASP A 300 -27.10 -15.97 -47.89
CA ASP A 300 -28.24 -16.76 -48.36
C ASP A 300 -29.51 -15.90 -48.35
N THR A 301 -29.82 -15.32 -49.50
CA THR A 301 -31.19 -15.03 -49.95
C THR A 301 -31.15 -14.64 -51.43
N ILE A 302 -31.12 -15.65 -52.30
CA ILE A 302 -31.54 -15.52 -53.69
C ILE A 302 -32.71 -16.48 -53.90
N SER A 303 -33.92 -15.93 -54.04
CA SER A 303 -34.87 -16.29 -55.10
C SER A 303 -36.20 -15.57 -54.83
N GLY A 304 -36.42 -14.49 -55.58
CA GLY A 304 -37.77 -14.02 -55.85
C GLY A 304 -38.42 -14.96 -56.85
N GLU A 305 -39.60 -15.46 -56.50
CA GLU A 305 -40.57 -15.99 -57.44
C GLU A 305 -41.19 -14.82 -58.22
N ASP A 306 -41.29 -14.95 -59.54
CA ASP A 306 -42.54 -14.62 -60.24
C ASP A 306 -42.52 -15.13 -61.69
N THR A 307 -43.21 -16.24 -61.89
CA THR A 307 -44.01 -16.51 -63.09
C THR A 307 -45.32 -17.15 -62.63
N ALA A 308 -46.37 -16.32 -62.48
CA ALA A 308 -47.78 -16.53 -62.86
C ALA A 308 -48.75 -15.82 -61.90
#